data_AF-A0A841VP58-F1
#
_entry.id   AF-A0A841VP58-F1
#
_cell.length_a   1.000
_cell.length_b   1.000
_cell.length_c   1.000
_cell.angle_alpha   90.00
_cell.angle_beta   90.00
_cell.angle_gamma   90.00
#
_symmetry.space_group_name_H-M   'P 1'
#
loop_
_entity.id
_entity.type
_entity.pdbx_description
1 polymer ?
#
loop_
_entity_poly.entity_id
_entity_poly.type
_entity_poly.pdbx_seq_one_letter_code
_entity_poly.pdbx_strand_id
1 'polypeptide(L)'
;MPRSFYARLSRRFATEKSGYDQREQRKQRLDELLEYLPILSYVDRPSHEQAKKVAVIGAGLAGLSAAYILKKAGLNVQVFEASERIGGRVSSSNIKISTIKENLFSDKVIEFGAELIGANHLLWLFFARKFNLGLNLLTDEGKFDLEGLEEPA
;
A
#
# COMPACT_ATOMS: atom_id res chain seq x y z
N MET A 1 -2.41 28.78 -6.11
CA MET A 1 -3.04 28.34 -7.38
C MET A 1 -4.56 28.22 -7.23
N PRO A 2 -5.37 28.37 -8.30
CA PRO A 2 -6.80 28.13 -8.23
C PRO A 2 -7.06 26.64 -7.95
N ARG A 3 -7.75 26.34 -6.85
CA ARG A 3 -8.17 24.97 -6.49
C ARG A 3 -8.85 24.30 -7.67
N SER A 4 -8.61 22.99 -7.83
CA SER A 4 -9.28 22.20 -8.86
C SER A 4 -10.79 22.40 -8.76
N PHE A 5 -11.46 22.44 -9.93
CA PHE A 5 -12.91 22.59 -10.00
C PHE A 5 -13.63 21.56 -9.11
N TYR A 6 -13.09 20.35 -9.04
CA TYR A 6 -13.56 19.28 -8.15
C TYR A 6 -13.49 19.66 -6.67
N ALA A 7 -12.37 20.20 -6.18
CA ALA A 7 -12.23 20.61 -4.78
C ALA A 7 -13.20 21.74 -4.40
N ARG A 8 -13.44 22.68 -5.32
CA ARG A 8 -14.42 23.77 -5.13
C ARG A 8 -15.85 23.27 -5.08
N LEU A 9 -16.20 22.32 -5.95
CA LEU A 9 -17.52 21.69 -5.95
C LEU A 9 -17.74 20.82 -4.71
N SER A 10 -16.75 20.02 -4.34
CA SER A 10 -16.81 19.16 -3.15
C SER A 10 -17.05 20.00 -1.90
N ARG A 11 -16.30 21.08 -1.68
CA ARG A 11 -16.52 21.95 -0.50
C ARG A 11 -17.91 22.60 -0.47
N ARG A 12 -18.45 22.97 -1.63
CA ARG A 12 -19.70 23.73 -1.73
C ARG A 12 -20.95 22.84 -1.71
N PHE A 13 -20.83 21.62 -2.20
CA PHE A 13 -21.97 20.74 -2.47
C PHE A 13 -21.83 19.33 -1.89
N ALA A 14 -20.63 18.89 -1.49
CA ALA A 14 -20.51 17.66 -0.73
C ALA A 14 -21.05 17.93 0.67
N THR A 15 -22.06 17.17 1.07
CA THR A 15 -22.37 16.96 2.48
C THR A 15 -21.09 16.48 3.15
N GLU A 16 -20.56 17.21 4.13
CA GLU A 16 -19.42 16.77 4.93
C GLU A 16 -19.71 15.36 5.44
N LYS A 17 -19.15 14.34 4.80
CA LYS A 17 -19.11 13.01 5.39
C LYS A 17 -18.16 13.14 6.56
N SER A 18 -18.72 13.16 7.76
CA SER A 18 -17.96 13.22 9.00
C SER A 18 -16.83 12.19 8.95
N GLY A 19 -15.68 12.48 9.56
CA GLY A 19 -14.62 11.47 9.71
C GLY A 19 -15.13 10.17 10.35
N TYR A 20 -16.23 10.24 11.11
CA TYR A 20 -16.99 9.10 11.60
C TYR A 20 -17.64 8.28 10.46
N ASP A 21 -18.35 8.92 9.53
CA ASP A 21 -19.01 8.25 8.40
C ASP A 21 -18.02 7.55 7.47
N GLN A 22 -16.83 8.15 7.31
CA GLN A 22 -15.75 7.55 6.51
C GLN A 22 -15.15 6.33 7.20
N ARG A 23 -15.01 6.35 8.53
CA ARG A 23 -14.55 5.19 9.31
C ARG A 23 -15.55 4.05 9.26
N GLU A 24 -16.85 4.33 9.41
CA GLU A 24 -17.90 3.31 9.35
C GLU A 24 -18.04 2.72 7.94
N GLN A 25 -18.02 3.54 6.88
CA GLN A 25 -17.99 3.04 5.50
C GLN A 25 -16.76 2.17 5.23
N ARG A 26 -15.61 2.54 5.80
CA ARG A 26 -14.37 1.75 5.68
C ARG A 26 -14.48 0.41 6.40
N LYS A 27 -15.10 0.40 7.59
CA LYS A 27 -15.33 -0.80 8.37
C LYS A 27 -16.30 -1.74 7.65
N GLN A 28 -17.43 -1.24 7.17
CA GLN A 28 -18.39 -2.00 6.36
C GLN A 28 -17.73 -2.62 5.12
N ARG A 29 -16.91 -1.85 4.41
CA ARG A 29 -16.20 -2.35 3.22
C ARG A 29 -15.11 -3.36 3.56
N LEU A 30 -14.48 -3.23 4.72
CA LEU A 30 -13.57 -4.24 5.25
C LEU A 30 -14.31 -5.53 5.60
N ASP A 31 -15.46 -5.43 6.26
CA ASP A 31 -16.29 -6.58 6.64
C ASP A 31 -16.80 -7.32 5.39
N GLU A 32 -17.28 -6.58 4.38
CA GLU A 32 -17.64 -7.11 3.07
C GLU A 32 -16.44 -7.80 2.38
N LEU A 33 -15.27 -7.16 2.36
CA LEU A 33 -14.06 -7.77 1.81
C LEU A 33 -13.64 -9.03 2.57
N LEU A 34 -13.80 -9.07 3.89
CA LEU A 34 -13.48 -10.22 4.72
C LEU A 34 -14.42 -11.40 4.45
N GLU A 35 -15.68 -11.12 4.11
CA GLU A 35 -16.65 -12.12 3.68
C GLU A 35 -16.25 -12.75 2.33
N TYR A 36 -15.85 -11.93 1.36
CA TYR A 36 -15.38 -12.42 0.05
C TYR A 36 -13.95 -12.97 0.05
N LEU A 37 -13.12 -12.52 0.98
CA LEU A 37 -11.74 -12.95 1.20
C LEU A 37 -11.59 -13.50 2.63
N PRO A 38 -12.17 -14.68 2.95
CA PRO A 38 -11.86 -15.38 4.19
C PRO A 38 -10.36 -15.66 4.34
N ILE A 39 -9.61 -15.51 3.25
CA ILE A 39 -8.15 -15.41 3.12
C ILE A 39 -7.44 -14.48 4.12
N LEU A 40 -8.08 -13.41 4.57
CA LEU A 40 -7.49 -12.53 5.60
C LEU A 40 -7.58 -13.13 7.01
N SER A 41 -8.41 -14.18 7.19
CA SER A 41 -8.52 -15.00 8.41
C SER A 41 -7.80 -16.35 8.31
N TYR A 42 -7.15 -16.67 7.17
CA TYR A 42 -6.49 -17.96 7.01
C TYR A 42 -5.35 -18.13 8.02
N VAL A 43 -5.58 -19.03 8.98
CA VAL A 43 -4.54 -19.65 9.79
C VAL A 43 -3.67 -20.47 8.84
N ASP A 44 -2.35 -20.43 9.04
CA ASP A 44 -1.40 -21.24 8.27
C ASP A 44 -1.85 -22.70 8.23
N ARG A 45 -2.27 -23.19 7.05
CA ARG A 45 -2.54 -24.61 6.86
C ARG A 45 -1.24 -25.31 6.48
N PRO A 46 -0.91 -26.46 7.09
CA PRO A 46 0.26 -27.22 6.68
C PRO A 46 0.11 -27.62 5.21
N SER A 47 1.21 -27.51 4.45
CA SER A 47 1.25 -28.01 3.08
C SER A 47 1.15 -29.54 3.11
N HIS A 48 0.18 -30.10 2.40
CA HIS A 48 0.05 -31.55 2.25
C HIS A 48 0.91 -32.04 1.08
N GLU A 49 1.49 -33.25 1.17
CA GLU A 49 2.25 -33.85 0.05
C GLU A 49 1.42 -33.98 -1.25
N GLN A 50 0.09 -34.07 -1.11
CA GLN A 50 -0.88 -34.14 -2.21
C GLN A 50 -1.44 -32.77 -2.61
N ALA A 51 -0.88 -31.67 -2.09
CA ALA A 51 -1.35 -30.33 -2.43
C ALA A 51 -1.20 -30.06 -3.93
N LYS A 52 -2.23 -29.45 -4.52
CA LYS A 52 -2.19 -29.04 -5.93
C LYS A 52 -1.02 -28.08 -6.15
N LYS A 53 -0.29 -28.30 -7.24
CA LYS A 53 0.81 -27.43 -7.68
C LYS A 53 0.23 -26.24 -8.43
N VAL A 54 0.71 -25.04 -8.11
CA VAL A 54 0.29 -23.80 -8.75
C VAL A 54 1.52 -23.01 -9.18
N ALA A 55 1.60 -22.67 -10.46
CA ALA A 55 2.60 -21.75 -10.99
C ALA A 55 2.02 -20.32 -11.01
N VAL A 56 2.76 -19.37 -10.45
CA VAL A 56 2.45 -17.94 -10.51
C VAL A 56 3.52 -17.27 -11.37
N ILE A 57 3.09 -16.60 -12.44
CA ILE A 57 3.99 -15.91 -13.38
C ILE A 57 3.99 -14.40 -13.05
N GLY A 58 5.17 -13.89 -12.70
CA GLY A 58 5.45 -12.53 -12.25
C GLY A 58 5.56 -12.43 -10.73
N ALA A 59 6.71 -11.98 -10.22
CA ALA A 59 6.96 -11.66 -8.82
C ALA A 59 6.75 -10.17 -8.51
N GLY A 60 5.81 -9.52 -9.20
CA GLY A 60 5.29 -8.21 -8.81
C GLY A 60 4.34 -8.27 -7.62
N LEU A 61 3.89 -7.11 -7.13
CA LEU A 61 2.96 -7.02 -5.99
C LEU A 61 1.75 -7.96 -6.10
N ALA A 62 1.11 -8.03 -7.27
CA ALA A 62 -0.05 -8.89 -7.50
C ALA A 62 0.30 -10.39 -7.42
N GLY A 63 1.36 -10.82 -8.10
CA GLY A 63 1.77 -12.22 -8.11
C GLY A 63 2.27 -12.69 -6.75
N LEU A 64 3.05 -11.86 -6.05
CA LEU A 64 3.48 -12.16 -4.67
C LEU A 64 2.29 -12.22 -3.70
N SER A 65 1.31 -11.33 -3.84
CA SER A 65 0.09 -11.37 -3.04
C SER A 65 -0.70 -12.66 -3.27
N ALA A 66 -0.89 -13.05 -4.54
CA ALA A 66 -1.56 -14.30 -4.89
C ALA A 66 -0.79 -15.52 -4.36
N ALA A 67 0.54 -15.55 -4.54
CA ALA A 67 1.36 -16.65 -4.08
C ALA A 67 1.35 -16.79 -2.55
N TYR A 68 1.42 -15.67 -1.82
CA TYR A 68 1.29 -15.64 -0.37
C TYR A 68 -0.03 -16.28 0.08
N ILE A 69 -1.13 -15.84 -0.53
CA ILE A 69 -2.48 -16.31 -0.27
C ILE A 69 -2.64 -17.81 -0.54
N LEU A 70 -2.23 -18.26 -1.74
CA LEU A 70 -2.35 -19.65 -2.16
C LEU A 70 -1.51 -20.58 -1.27
N LYS A 71 -0.33 -20.11 -0.87
CA LYS A 71 0.54 -20.83 0.08
C LYS A 71 -0.11 -20.95 1.46
N LYS A 72 -0.71 -19.88 2.00
CA LYS A 72 -1.49 -19.93 3.26
C LYS A 72 -2.66 -20.91 3.19
N ALA A 73 -3.24 -21.08 2.00
CA ALA A 73 -4.30 -22.05 1.75
C ALA A 73 -3.81 -23.51 1.70
N GLY A 74 -2.51 -23.77 1.88
CA GLY A 74 -1.92 -25.11 1.89
C GLY A 74 -1.55 -25.65 0.50
N LEU A 75 -1.53 -24.80 -0.53
CA LEU A 75 -1.16 -25.17 -1.89
C LEU A 75 0.37 -25.16 -2.09
N ASN A 76 0.85 -25.97 -3.04
CA ASN A 76 2.26 -25.97 -3.43
C ASN A 76 2.48 -24.93 -4.53
N VAL A 77 2.99 -23.76 -4.16
CA VAL A 77 3.11 -22.59 -5.05
C VAL A 77 4.55 -22.36 -5.47
N GLN A 78 4.76 -22.20 -6.77
CA GLN A 78 6.04 -21.77 -7.35
C GLN A 78 5.84 -20.45 -8.10
N VAL A 79 6.69 -19.46 -7.81
CA VAL A 79 6.65 -18.14 -8.46
C VAL A 79 7.80 -18.05 -9.45
N PHE A 80 7.51 -17.55 -10.65
CA PHE A 80 8.47 -17.32 -11.72
C PHE A 80 8.55 -15.83 -12.01
N GLU A 81 9.75 -15.26 -12.12
CA GLU A 81 9.99 -13.88 -12.49
C GLU A 81 11.05 -13.84 -13.58
N ALA A 82 10.83 -13.02 -14.60
CA ALA A 82 11.73 -12.89 -15.74
C ALA A 82 12.86 -11.89 -15.46
N SER A 83 12.61 -10.90 -14.59
CA SER A 83 13.58 -9.90 -14.18
C SER A 83 14.55 -10.41 -13.11
N GLU A 84 15.68 -9.74 -12.98
CA GLU A 84 16.65 -9.97 -11.90
C GLU A 84 16.14 -9.47 -10.53
N ARG A 85 15.06 -8.67 -10.52
CA ARG A 85 14.45 -8.15 -9.29
C ARG A 85 12.99 -8.54 -9.17
N ILE A 86 12.57 -8.74 -7.92
CA ILE A 86 11.16 -8.87 -7.55
C ILE A 86 10.51 -7.50 -7.31
N GLY A 87 9.19 -7.47 -7.12
CA GLY A 87 8.41 -6.26 -6.82
C GLY A 87 7.74 -5.62 -8.03
N GLY A 88 8.27 -5.84 -9.24
CA GLY A 88 7.69 -5.34 -10.48
C GLY A 88 7.64 -3.81 -10.49
N ARG A 89 6.44 -3.22 -10.52
CA ARG A 89 6.24 -1.75 -10.47
C ARG A 89 6.38 -1.15 -9.07
N VAL A 90 6.59 -1.97 -8.04
CA VAL A 90 6.94 -1.51 -6.69
C VAL A 90 8.44 -1.75 -6.53
N SER A 91 9.21 -0.67 -6.42
CA SER A 91 10.67 -0.74 -6.43
C SER A 91 11.24 0.43 -5.65
N SER A 92 11.97 0.12 -4.59
CA SER A 92 12.63 1.09 -3.73
C SER A 92 14.13 0.82 -3.73
N SER A 93 14.97 1.85 -3.63
CA SER A 93 16.41 1.64 -3.44
C SER A 93 16.99 2.63 -2.44
N ASN A 94 17.92 2.15 -1.63
CA ASN A 94 18.68 2.99 -0.72
C ASN A 94 19.78 3.69 -1.50
N ILE A 95 19.85 5.01 -1.37
CA ILE A 95 20.96 5.82 -1.82
C ILE A 95 21.66 6.46 -0.63
N LYS A 96 22.98 6.61 -0.76
CA LYS A 96 23.79 7.37 0.19
C LYS A 96 23.95 8.77 -0.33
N ILE A 97 23.40 9.74 0.38
CA ILE A 97 23.64 11.15 0.09
C ILE A 97 24.74 11.62 1.04
N SER A 98 25.84 12.10 0.48
CA SER A 98 26.85 12.86 1.21
C SER A 98 26.53 14.35 1.10
N THR A 99 26.32 15.01 2.22
CA THR A 99 26.23 16.47 2.25
C THR A 99 27.61 17.05 2.50
N ILE A 100 28.06 17.93 1.60
CA ILE A 100 29.40 18.57 1.60
C ILE A 100 29.70 19.29 2.94
N LYS A 101 28.67 19.71 3.68
CA LYS A 101 28.81 20.50 4.90
C LYS A 101 29.06 19.69 6.18
N GLU A 102 28.73 18.40 6.26
CA GLU A 102 28.66 17.71 7.56
C GLU A 102 29.34 16.33 7.62
N ASN A 103 29.95 15.83 6.53
CA ASN A 103 30.45 14.43 6.47
C ASN A 103 29.43 13.39 6.98
N LEU A 104 28.14 13.75 6.91
CA LEU A 104 27.04 12.93 7.37
C LEU A 104 26.51 12.15 6.17
N PHE A 105 26.55 10.83 6.27
CA PHE A 105 25.89 9.94 5.33
C PHE A 105 24.52 9.62 5.91
N SER A 106 23.46 10.01 5.20
CA SER A 106 22.12 9.53 5.49
C SER A 106 21.70 8.53 4.43
N ASP A 107 21.27 7.34 4.87
CA ASP A 107 20.60 6.39 3.99
C ASP A 107 19.21 6.96 3.68
N LYS A 108 18.96 7.20 2.40
CA LYS A 108 17.68 7.69 1.89
C LYS A 108 17.08 6.64 0.98
N VAL A 109 15.79 6.39 1.13
CA VAL A 109 15.04 5.54 0.21
C VAL A 109 14.54 6.41 -0.94
N ILE A 110 14.73 5.95 -2.17
CA ILE A 110 14.06 6.48 -3.36
C ILE A 110 13.10 5.42 -3.88
N GLU A 111 11.88 5.83 -4.18
CA GLU A 111 10.90 5.02 -4.88
C GLU A 111 11.02 5.22 -6.40
N PHE A 112 11.10 4.13 -7.14
CA PHE A 112 11.14 4.09 -8.61
C PHE A 112 9.81 3.64 -9.21
N GLY A 113 8.73 3.72 -8.42
CA GLY A 113 7.43 3.19 -8.80
C GLY A 113 6.34 3.56 -7.81
N ALA A 114 5.59 2.56 -7.33
CA ALA A 114 4.50 2.81 -6.39
C ALA A 114 5.00 3.41 -5.06
N GLU A 115 4.58 4.64 -4.78
CA GLU A 115 5.00 5.41 -3.59
C GLU A 115 3.81 5.76 -2.68
N LEU A 116 2.65 6.08 -3.25
CA LEU A 116 1.51 6.63 -2.51
C LEU A 116 0.41 5.58 -2.26
N ILE A 117 0.08 5.37 -0.99
CA ILE A 117 -0.97 4.46 -0.54
C ILE A 117 -2.02 5.24 0.27
N GLY A 118 -3.20 5.43 -0.33
CA GLY A 118 -4.34 6.07 0.34
C GLY A 118 -5.11 5.15 1.29
N ALA A 119 -5.90 5.74 2.20
CA ALA A 119 -6.71 5.04 3.20
C ALA A 119 -7.77 4.08 2.60
N ASN A 120 -8.14 4.27 1.33
CA ASN A 120 -9.05 3.45 0.56
C ASN A 120 -8.45 2.13 0.06
N HIS A 121 -7.12 1.95 0.12
CA HIS A 121 -6.43 0.72 -0.30
C HIS A 121 -6.40 -0.33 0.81
N LEU A 122 -7.56 -0.89 1.14
CA LEU A 122 -7.74 -1.75 2.32
C LEU A 122 -6.80 -2.95 2.37
N LEU A 123 -6.60 -3.66 1.26
CA LEU A 123 -5.70 -4.82 1.18
C LEU A 123 -4.23 -4.44 1.36
N TRP A 124 -3.80 -3.30 0.85
CA TRP A 124 -2.42 -2.85 1.01
C TRP A 124 -2.14 -2.46 2.46
N LEU A 125 -3.10 -1.79 3.10
CA LEU A 125 -3.03 -1.43 4.52
C LEU A 125 -3.09 -2.66 5.44
N PHE A 126 -3.84 -3.70 5.05
CA PHE A 126 -3.79 -4.99 5.70
C PHE A 126 -2.38 -5.60 5.63
N PHE A 127 -1.77 -5.67 4.42
CA PHE A 127 -0.43 -6.22 4.27
C PHE A 127 0.63 -5.40 5.00
N ALA A 128 0.54 -4.07 4.97
CA ALA A 128 1.44 -3.19 5.72
C ALA A 128 1.40 -3.54 7.22
N ARG A 129 0.20 -3.68 7.81
CA ARG A 129 0.06 -4.13 9.21
C ARG A 129 0.58 -5.54 9.41
N LYS A 130 0.25 -6.47 8.52
CA LYS A 130 0.63 -7.88 8.61
C LYS A 130 2.14 -8.07 8.62
N PHE A 131 2.86 -7.28 7.83
CA PHE A 131 4.32 -7.31 7.72
C PHE A 131 5.01 -6.26 8.58
N ASN A 132 4.27 -5.60 9.48
CA ASN A 132 4.77 -4.58 10.40
C ASN A 132 5.54 -3.45 9.69
N LEU A 133 5.01 -2.98 8.55
CA LEU A 133 5.54 -1.87 7.77
C LEU A 133 4.89 -0.56 8.23
N GLY A 134 5.72 0.44 8.50
CA GLY A 134 5.27 1.81 8.75
C GLY A 134 4.91 2.52 7.45
N LEU A 135 3.98 3.47 7.53
CA LEU A 135 3.65 4.38 6.44
C LEU A 135 3.98 5.80 6.88
N ASN A 136 4.77 6.50 6.06
CA ASN A 136 5.03 7.93 6.27
C ASN A 136 3.87 8.74 5.69
N LEU A 137 3.40 9.72 6.46
CA LEU A 137 2.44 10.71 5.99
C LEU A 137 3.18 11.69 5.08
N LEU A 138 2.98 11.57 3.76
CA LEU A 138 3.56 12.47 2.76
C LEU A 138 2.76 13.77 2.62
N THR A 139 1.45 13.73 2.88
CA THR A 139 0.58 14.90 2.86
C THR A 139 -0.43 14.81 3.99
N ASP A 140 -0.39 15.76 4.91
CA ASP A 140 -1.61 16.18 5.59
C ASP A 140 -2.23 17.21 4.64
N GLU A 141 -3.25 16.83 3.88
CA GLU A 141 -4.02 17.77 3.03
C GLU A 141 -4.54 19.00 3.83
N GLY A 142 -4.46 18.96 5.18
CA GLY A 142 -4.78 20.06 6.07
C GLY A 142 -3.62 20.87 6.68
N LYS A 143 -2.32 20.52 6.52
CA LYS A 143 -1.25 21.23 7.26
C LYS A 143 -0.70 22.49 6.60
N PHE A 144 -0.68 22.58 5.27
CA PHE A 144 -0.21 23.80 4.58
C PHE A 144 -1.13 25.00 4.85
N ASP A 145 -2.44 24.77 4.82
CA ASP A 145 -3.46 25.78 5.12
C ASP A 145 -3.44 26.23 6.60
N LEU A 146 -3.05 25.34 7.53
CA LEU A 146 -3.00 25.65 8.98
C LEU A 146 -1.75 26.41 9.42
N GLU A 147 -0.64 26.29 8.69
CA GLU A 147 0.61 27.02 8.97
C GLU A 147 0.80 28.28 8.12
N GLY A 148 -0.16 28.61 7.26
CA GLY A 148 -0.13 29.83 6.43
C GLY A 148 0.99 29.83 5.38
N LEU A 149 1.51 28.66 5.03
CA LEU A 149 2.57 28.50 4.05
C LEU A 149 1.96 28.16 2.68
N GLU A 150 2.25 29.00 1.68
CA GLU A 150 1.83 28.75 0.29
C GLU A 150 2.71 27.67 -0.36
N GLU A 151 2.08 26.74 -1.09
CA GLU A 151 2.79 25.74 -1.91
C GLU A 151 3.61 26.45 -3.01
N PRO A 152 4.86 26.01 -3.28
CA PRO A 152 5.68 26.62 -4.31
C PRO A 152 5.11 26.37 -5.70
N ALA A 153 5.23 27.40 -6.56
CA ALA A 153 4.65 27.49 -7.90
C ALA A 153 5.12 26.41 -8.89
#